data_AF-A0A7C0YTJ0-F1
#
_entry.id   AF-A0A7C0YTJ0-F1
#
_cell.length_a   1.000
_cell.length_b   1.000
_cell.length_c   1.000
_cell.angle_alpha   90.00
_cell.angle_beta   90.00
_cell.angle_gamma   90.00
#
_symmetry.space_group_name_H-M   'P 1'
#
loop_
_entity.id
_entity.type
_entity.pdbx_description
1 polymer ?
#
loop_
_entity_poly.entity_id
_entity_poly.type
_entity_poly.pdbx_seq_one_letter_code
_entity_poly.pdbx_strand_id
1 'polypeptide(L)' 'MKIKDVEITKCIFEEFSEKFIQSTNMDVAIVGAGPSGLTAARYLAEAGKKVCIFER' A
#
# COMPACT_ATOMS: atom_id res chain seq x y z
N MET A 1 -3.59 26.56 13.46
CA MET A 1 -2.48 25.66 13.85
C MET A 1 -1.45 25.70 12.71
N LYS A 2 -0.24 26.24 12.93
CA LYS A 2 0.81 26.21 11.91
C LYS A 2 1.49 24.84 12.01
N ILE A 3 1.21 23.97 11.06
CA ILE A 3 1.94 22.71 10.92
C ILE A 3 3.33 23.07 10.35
N LYS A 4 4.40 22.51 10.91
CA LYS A 4 5.75 22.75 10.41
C LYS A 4 6.05 21.79 9.26
N ASP A 5 6.72 22.25 8.21
CA ASP A 5 7.08 21.41 7.05
C ASP A 5 7.89 20.16 7.44
N VAL A 6 8.70 20.27 8.49
CA VAL A 6 9.47 19.15 9.07
C VAL A 6 8.55 18.07 9.62
N GLU A 7 7.45 18.45 10.28
CA GLU A 7 6.48 17.51 10.86
C GLU A 7 5.72 16.77 9.76
N ILE A 8 5.35 17.48 8.68
CA ILE A 8 4.69 16.89 7.51
C ILE A 8 5.62 15.88 6.84
N THR A 9 6.86 16.28 6.56
CA THR A 9 7.86 15.42 5.90
C THR A 9 8.11 14.15 6.71
N LYS A 10 8.27 14.30 8.03
CA LYS A 10 8.47 13.17 8.94
C LYS A 10 7.29 12.20 8.89
N CYS A 11 6.06 12.71 8.99
CA CYS A 11 4.84 11.89 8.96
C CYS A 11 4.71 11.09 7.64
N ILE A 12 4.94 11.73 6.49
CA ILE A 12 4.89 11.04 5.18
C ILE A 12 5.91 9.90 5.13
N PHE A 13 7.14 10.16 5.58
CA PHE A 13 8.22 9.18 5.52
C PHE A 13 7.99 7.99 6.47
N GLU A 14 7.55 8.25 7.70
CA GLU A 14 7.27 7.21 8.70
C GLU A 14 6.13 6.28 8.21
N GLU A 15 5.00 6.86 7.79
CA GLU A 15 3.86 6.11 7.25
C GLU A 15 4.22 5.29 5.99
N PHE A 16 4.98 5.87 5.07
CA PHE A 16 5.45 5.14 3.90
C PHE A 16 6.37 3.99 4.28
N SER A 17 7.34 4.24 5.16
CA SER A 17 8.31 3.23 5.60
C SER A 17 7.62 2.04 6.26
N GLU A 18 6.64 2.30 7.12
CA GLU A 18 5.83 1.25 7.75
C GLU A 18 5.04 0.44 6.73
N LYS A 19 4.32 1.10 5.81
CA LYS A 19 3.58 0.42 4.74
C LYS A 19 4.48 -0.40 3.83
N PHE A 20 5.67 0.12 3.51
CA PHE A 20 6.64 -0.57 2.68
C PHE A 20 7.17 -1.84 3.35
N ILE A 21 7.55 -1.76 4.63
CA ILE A 21 7.94 -2.95 5.41
C ILE A 21 6.79 -3.95 5.46
N GLN A 22 5.56 -3.49 5.75
CA GLN A 22 4.39 -4.37 5.76
C GLN A 22 4.13 -5.04 4.40
N SER A 23 4.45 -4.38 3.30
CA SER A 23 4.32 -4.94 1.95
C SER A 23 5.33 -6.05 1.63
N THR A 24 6.32 -6.31 2.50
CA THR A 24 7.26 -7.44 2.33
C THR A 24 6.68 -8.77 2.80
N ASN A 25 5.59 -8.75 3.57
CA ASN A 25 4.91 -9.93 4.08
C ASN A 25 3.44 -9.88 3.67
N MET A 26 3.07 -10.55 2.59
CA MET A 26 1.71 -10.54 2.02
C MET A 26 1.30 -11.95 1.61
N ASP A 27 -0.01 -12.20 1.48
CA ASP A 27 -0.52 -13.47 0.94
C ASP A 27 -0.45 -13.48 -0.59
N VAL A 28 -0.69 -12.32 -1.23
CA VAL A 28 -0.73 -12.19 -2.69
C VAL A 28 -0.06 -10.90 -3.14
N ALA A 29 0.88 -11.01 -4.08
CA ALA A 29 1.46 -9.91 -4.82
C ALA A 29 0.84 -9.83 -6.23
N ILE A 30 0.27 -8.69 -6.59
CA ILE A 30 -0.30 -8.42 -7.92
C ILE A 30 0.63 -7.45 -8.65
N VAL A 31 1.04 -7.80 -9.87
CA VAL A 31 1.84 -6.93 -10.74
C VAL A 31 0.90 -6.31 -11.78
N GLY A 32 0.73 -4.99 -11.72
CA GLY A 32 -0.15 -4.21 -12.58
C GLY A 32 -1.45 -3.77 -11.87
N ALA A 33 -1.69 -2.46 -11.87
CA ALA A 33 -2.89 -1.80 -11.35
C ALA A 33 -3.92 -1.50 -12.46
N GLY A 34 -3.94 -2.31 -13.52
CA GLY A 34 -4.98 -2.27 -14.54
C GLY A 34 -6.34 -2.77 -14.02
N PRO A 35 -7.41 -2.67 -14.83
CA PRO A 35 -8.76 -3.03 -14.39
C PRO A 35 -8.89 -4.46 -13.87
N SER A 36 -8.22 -5.42 -14.52
CA SER A 36 -8.19 -6.82 -14.09
C SER A 36 -7.44 -7.01 -12.77
N GLY A 37 -6.29 -6.33 -12.60
CA GLY A 37 -5.48 -6.38 -11.38
C GLY A 37 -6.22 -5.81 -10.17
N LEU A 38 -6.88 -4.66 -10.34
CA LEU A 38 -7.71 -4.03 -9.30
C LEU A 38 -8.94 -4.89 -8.97
N THR A 39 -9.57 -5.51 -9.98
CA THR A 39 -10.70 -6.42 -9.77
C THR A 39 -10.27 -7.64 -8.96
N ALA A 40 -9.13 -8.25 -9.30
CA ALA A 40 -8.58 -9.38 -8.55
C ALA A 40 -8.22 -8.98 -7.11
N ALA A 41 -7.57 -7.82 -6.93
CA ALA A 41 -7.20 -7.31 -5.62
C ALA A 41 -8.42 -7.14 -4.70
N ARG A 42 -9.52 -6.59 -5.23
CA ARG A 42 -10.78 -6.41 -4.48
C ARG A 42 -11.30 -7.74 -3.95
N TYR A 43 -11.48 -8.74 -4.81
CA TYR A 43 -12.04 -10.04 -4.39
C TYR A 43 -11.13 -10.77 -3.40
N LEU A 44 -9.81 -10.70 -3.59
CA LEU A 44 -8.85 -11.32 -2.68
C LEU A 44 -8.84 -10.63 -1.31
N ALA A 45 -8.92 -9.30 -1.28
CA ALA A 45 -9.03 -8.54 -0.03
C ALA A 45 -10.35 -8.83 0.70
N GLU A 46 -11.48 -8.90 -0.02
CA GLU A 46 -12.79 -9.30 0.53
C GLU A 46 -12.76 -10.73 1.12
N ALA A 47 -11.94 -11.62 0.55
CA ALA A 47 -11.68 -12.95 1.08
C ALA A 47 -10.67 -12.99 2.25
N GLY A 48 -10.28 -11.82 2.78
CA GLY A 48 -9.39 -11.69 3.94
C GLY A 48 -7.91 -11.92 3.64
N LYS A 49 -7.50 -11.90 2.37
CA LYS A 49 -6.08 -12.00 2.01
C LYS A 49 -5.39 -10.65 2.14
N LYS A 50 -4.17 -10.65 2.64
CA LYS A 50 -3.27 -9.50 2.60
C LYS A 50 -2.70 -9.36 1.19
N VAL A 51 -3.25 -8.42 0.41
CA VAL A 51 -2.88 -8.19 -0.99
C VAL A 51 -2.02 -6.94 -1.13
N CYS A 52 -0.94 -7.02 -1.89
CA CYS A 52 -0.16 -5.86 -2.34
C CYS A 52 -0.17 -5.77 -3.86
N ILE A 53 -0.40 -4.56 -4.39
CA ILE A 53 -0.38 -4.28 -5.83
C ILE A 53 0.87 -3.44 -6.13
N PHE A 54 1.62 -3.85 -7.13
CA PHE A 54 2.82 -3.17 -7.62
C PHE A 54 2.56 -2.71 -9.05
N GLU A 55 2.69 -1.40 -9.30
CA GLU A 55 2.58 -0.78 -10.61
C GLU A 55 3.84 0.04 -10.88
N ARG A 56 4.20 0.19 -12.17
CA ARG A 56 5.32 1.02 -12.63
C ARG A 56 5.03 2.51 -12.51
#